data_AF-A0A955YGC6-F1
#
_entry.id   AF-A0A955YGC6-F1
#
_cell.length_a   1.000
_cell.length_b   1.000
_cell.length_c   1.000
_cell.angle_alpha   90.00
_cell.angle_beta   90.00
_cell.angle_gamma   90.00
#
_symmetry.space_group_name_H-M   'P 1'
#
loop_
_entity.id
_entity.type
_entity.pdbx_description
1 polymer ?
#
loop_
_entity_poly.entity_id
_entity_poly.type
_entity_poly.pdbx_seq_one_letter_code
_entity_poly.pdbx_strand_id
1 'polypeptide(L)'
;MTRFSLATWLLFLSLAWATRTLAQPGPSDDERAQTHFHAGTSYFDDGRFAESAAEFDEAYRLSQRAMLLANASLAYERAGNLGLAIERLEAYFAATAEGERIGGYMTSPDRLEGLRARYAAQQASAT
;
A
#
# COMPACT_ATOMS: atom_id res chain seq x y z
N MET A 1 -80.66 -24.18 -6.64
CA MET A 1 -79.97 -23.54 -5.50
C MET A 1 -78.71 -24.34 -5.25
N THR A 2 -77.47 -23.94 -5.46
CA THR A 2 -76.81 -22.62 -5.56
C THR A 2 -75.44 -22.80 -6.27
N ARG A 3 -75.24 -22.02 -7.34
CA ARG A 3 -74.02 -21.27 -7.75
C ARG A 3 -72.75 -22.02 -8.18
N PHE A 4 -72.49 -21.92 -9.49
CA PHE A 4 -71.18 -21.94 -10.15
C PHE A 4 -70.19 -20.95 -9.52
N SER A 5 -68.88 -21.27 -9.54
CA SER A 5 -67.84 -20.26 -9.78
C SER A 5 -66.67 -20.85 -10.58
N LEU A 6 -66.63 -20.50 -11.87
CA LEU A 6 -65.42 -20.39 -12.67
C LEU A 6 -64.42 -19.50 -11.93
N ALA A 7 -63.22 -20.00 -11.69
CA ALA A 7 -62.05 -19.15 -11.42
C ALA A 7 -60.79 -19.82 -11.96
N THR A 8 -60.82 -20.16 -13.25
CA THR A 8 -59.60 -20.31 -14.04
C THR A 8 -59.08 -18.90 -14.35
N TRP A 9 -57.78 -18.68 -14.17
CA TRP A 9 -56.98 -17.52 -14.61
C TRP A 9 -57.16 -16.21 -13.84
N LEU A 10 -56.18 -15.91 -12.96
CA LEU A 10 -55.33 -14.71 -12.98
C LEU A 10 -54.66 -14.56 -11.62
N LEU A 11 -53.39 -14.97 -11.51
CA LEU A 11 -52.34 -14.24 -10.77
C LEU A 11 -51.00 -14.96 -10.92
N PHE A 12 -50.51 -14.98 -12.17
CA PHE A 12 -49.09 -14.77 -12.41
C PHE A 12 -48.77 -13.35 -11.93
N LEU A 13 -48.40 -13.17 -10.67
CA LEU A 13 -47.66 -11.96 -10.28
C LEU A 13 -46.92 -12.17 -8.97
N SER A 14 -45.65 -11.78 -9.02
CA SER A 14 -44.82 -11.32 -7.91
C SER A 14 -44.52 -12.34 -6.80
N LEU A 15 -43.47 -13.13 -7.02
CA LEU A 15 -42.31 -13.00 -6.14
C LEU A 15 -41.04 -13.41 -6.90
N ALA A 16 -40.67 -12.60 -7.89
CA ALA A 16 -39.24 -12.40 -8.10
C ALA A 16 -38.74 -11.74 -6.81
N TRP A 17 -38.33 -12.56 -5.83
CA TRP A 17 -37.39 -12.07 -4.83
C TRP A 17 -36.22 -11.58 -5.65
N ALA A 18 -36.19 -10.27 -5.87
CA ALA A 18 -34.97 -9.56 -6.16
C ALA A 18 -34.05 -9.92 -5.01
N THR A 19 -33.25 -10.96 -5.18
CA THR A 19 -32.04 -11.15 -4.40
C THR A 19 -31.26 -9.90 -4.69
N ARG A 20 -31.37 -8.91 -3.80
CA ARG A 20 -30.34 -7.89 -3.69
C ARG A 20 -29.10 -8.70 -3.38
N THR A 21 -28.32 -8.97 -4.41
CA THR A 21 -26.93 -9.36 -4.24
C THR A 21 -26.36 -8.20 -3.45
N LEU A 22 -26.20 -8.38 -2.13
CA LEU A 22 -25.41 -7.46 -1.34
C LEU A 22 -24.02 -7.57 -1.95
N ALA A 23 -23.69 -6.64 -2.83
CA ALA A 23 -22.33 -6.46 -3.28
C ALA A 23 -21.54 -6.26 -1.98
N GLN A 24 -20.73 -7.25 -1.62
CA GLN A 24 -19.85 -7.12 -0.48
C GLN A 24 -19.01 -5.88 -0.74
N PRO A 25 -18.90 -4.95 0.24
CA PRO A 25 -18.01 -3.82 0.08
C PRO A 25 -16.62 -4.36 -0.28
N GLY A 26 -15.99 -3.76 -1.28
CA GLY A 26 -14.62 -4.11 -1.64
C GLY A 26 -13.66 -3.90 -0.47
N PRO A 27 -12.43 -4.44 -0.53
CA PRO A 27 -11.47 -4.27 0.53
C PRO A 27 -11.22 -2.79 0.82
N SER A 28 -11.13 -2.45 2.10
CA SER A 28 -10.76 -1.12 2.59
C SER A 28 -9.34 -0.74 2.16
N ASP A 29 -9.03 0.56 2.19
CA ASP A 29 -7.67 1.02 1.89
C ASP A 29 -6.64 0.47 2.90
N ASP A 30 -7.03 0.22 4.14
CA ASP A 30 -6.16 -0.43 5.14
C ASP A 30 -5.84 -1.88 4.76
N GLU A 31 -6.84 -2.67 4.34
CA GLU A 31 -6.63 -4.05 3.89
C GLU A 31 -5.77 -4.11 2.62
N ARG A 32 -5.99 -3.16 1.70
CA ARG A 32 -5.17 -3.02 0.49
C ARG A 32 -3.73 -2.63 0.86
N ALA A 33 -3.53 -1.67 1.76
CA ALA A 33 -2.21 -1.27 2.24
C ALA A 33 -1.46 -2.43 2.90
N GLN A 34 -2.17 -3.25 3.70
CA GLN A 34 -1.59 -4.45 4.29
C GLN A 34 -1.16 -5.47 3.24
N THR A 35 -1.96 -5.64 2.18
CA THR A 35 -1.62 -6.52 1.05
C THR A 35 -0.33 -6.05 0.37
N HIS A 36 -0.22 -4.76 0.05
CA HIS A 36 0.98 -4.17 -0.52
C HIS A 36 2.18 -4.27 0.43
N PHE A 37 1.99 -4.06 1.73
CA PHE A 37 3.06 -4.24 2.72
C PHE A 37 3.61 -5.68 2.73
N HIS A 38 2.73 -6.69 2.74
CA HIS A 38 3.16 -8.10 2.71
C HIS A 38 3.88 -8.45 1.39
N ALA A 39 3.39 -7.96 0.26
CA ALA A 39 4.07 -8.13 -1.03
C ALA A 39 5.46 -7.47 -1.01
N GLY A 40 5.56 -6.25 -0.48
CA GLY A 40 6.82 -5.53 -0.32
C GLY A 40 7.82 -6.29 0.54
N THR A 41 7.39 -6.86 1.68
CA THR A 41 8.24 -7.71 2.52
C THR A 41 8.68 -8.97 1.78
N SER A 42 7.77 -9.68 1.10
CA SER A 42 8.12 -10.89 0.35
C SER A 42 9.15 -10.60 -0.74
N TYR A 43 8.95 -9.55 -1.54
CA TYR A 43 9.92 -9.16 -2.56
C TYR A 43 11.25 -8.74 -1.96
N PHE A 44 11.26 -8.10 -0.80
CA PHE A 44 12.49 -7.72 -0.12
C PHE A 44 13.30 -8.95 0.30
N ASP A 45 12.63 -9.94 0.88
CA ASP A 45 13.24 -11.20 1.32
C ASP A 45 13.76 -12.02 0.13
N ASP A 46 13.08 -11.95 -1.02
CA ASP A 46 13.51 -12.56 -2.28
C ASP A 46 14.64 -11.78 -3.01
N GLY A 47 15.09 -10.65 -2.46
CA GLY A 47 16.11 -9.79 -3.07
C GLY A 47 15.62 -8.95 -4.26
N ARG A 48 14.30 -8.95 -4.52
CA ARG A 48 13.61 -8.17 -5.55
C ARG A 48 13.33 -6.75 -5.04
N PHE A 49 14.41 -6.02 -4.79
CA PHE A 49 14.35 -4.77 -4.05
C PHE A 49 13.61 -3.64 -4.77
N ALA A 50 13.61 -3.61 -6.10
CA ALA A 50 12.88 -2.59 -6.87
C ALA A 50 11.36 -2.79 -6.76
N GLU A 51 10.89 -4.04 -6.93
CA GLU A 51 9.47 -4.36 -6.72
C GLU A 51 9.06 -4.14 -5.26
N SER A 52 9.91 -4.54 -4.30
CA SER A 52 9.69 -4.29 -2.88
C SER A 52 9.45 -2.81 -2.58
N ALA A 53 10.27 -1.92 -3.12
CA ALA A 53 10.16 -0.49 -2.89
C ALA A 53 8.84 0.09 -3.44
N ALA A 54 8.42 -0.36 -4.63
CA ALA A 54 7.16 0.06 -5.25
C ALA A 54 5.94 -0.37 -4.41
N GLU A 55 5.95 -1.59 -3.87
CA GLU A 55 4.89 -2.07 -3.00
C GLU A 55 4.82 -1.29 -1.68
N PHE A 56 5.97 -0.95 -1.08
CA PHE A 56 5.97 -0.09 0.11
C PHE A 56 5.48 1.34 -0.17
N ASP A 57 5.81 1.92 -1.32
CA ASP A 57 5.28 3.21 -1.75
C ASP A 57 3.75 3.17 -1.90
N GLU A 58 3.20 2.11 -2.48
CA GLU A 58 1.75 1.96 -2.65
C GLU A 58 1.04 1.72 -1.31
N ALA A 59 1.64 0.92 -0.42
CA ALA A 59 1.15 0.77 0.95
C ALA A 59 1.13 2.12 1.70
N TYR A 60 2.15 2.96 1.51
CA TYR A 60 2.18 4.31 2.08
C TYR A 60 1.09 5.18 1.47
N ARG A 61 0.92 5.16 0.14
CA ARG A 61 -0.11 5.95 -0.55
C ARG A 61 -1.50 5.69 0.02
N LEU A 62 -1.80 4.43 0.34
CA LEU A 62 -3.10 4.00 0.88
C LEU A 62 -3.27 4.31 2.38
N SER A 63 -2.25 4.06 3.20
CA SER A 63 -2.38 4.10 4.66
C SER A 63 -1.80 5.36 5.33
N GLN A 64 -0.94 6.10 4.63
CA GLN A 64 -0.16 7.24 5.14
C GLN A 64 0.69 6.92 6.38
N ARG A 65 1.02 5.64 6.61
CA ARG A 65 1.87 5.22 7.74
C ARG A 65 3.33 5.49 7.42
N ALA A 66 3.91 6.50 8.07
CA ALA A 66 5.25 7.00 7.75
C ALA A 66 6.35 5.91 7.72
N MET A 67 6.29 4.89 8.58
CA MET A 67 7.29 3.81 8.57
C MET A 67 7.41 3.07 7.23
N LEU A 68 6.37 3.07 6.39
CA LEU A 68 6.42 2.51 5.05
C LEU A 68 7.39 3.27 4.13
N LEU A 69 7.57 4.58 4.35
CA LEU A 69 8.57 5.38 3.65
C LEU A 69 10.00 4.96 4.04
N ALA A 70 10.24 4.63 5.32
CA ALA A 70 11.54 4.12 5.76
C ALA A 70 11.83 2.73 5.16
N ASN A 71 10.82 1.88 5.03
CA ASN A 71 10.93 0.58 4.35
C ASN A 71 11.22 0.77 2.85
N ALA A 72 10.48 1.64 2.17
CA ALA A 72 10.70 1.97 0.76
C ALA A 72 12.12 2.53 0.53
N SER A 73 12.59 3.43 1.41
CA SER A 73 13.96 3.94 1.39
C SER A 73 15.00 2.82 1.45
N LEU A 74 14.84 1.87 2.37
CA LEU A 74 15.76 0.74 2.50
C LEU A 74 15.73 -0.17 1.26
N ALA A 75 14.56 -0.42 0.70
CA ALA A 75 14.41 -1.20 -0.52
C ALA A 75 15.06 -0.50 -1.73
N TYR A 76 14.81 0.79 -1.94
CA TYR A 76 15.48 1.57 -3.00
C TYR A 76 17.00 1.60 -2.83
N GLU A 77 17.50 1.72 -1.60
CA GLU A 77 18.94 1.67 -1.33
C GLU A 77 19.53 0.34 -1.80
N ARG A 78 18.88 -0.79 -1.49
CA ARG A 78 19.34 -2.12 -1.90
C ARG A 78 19.18 -2.39 -3.39
N ALA A 79 18.22 -1.73 -4.03
CA ALA A 79 18.09 -1.70 -5.48
C ALA A 79 19.17 -0.84 -6.17
N GLY A 80 20.02 -0.15 -5.41
CA GLY A 80 21.04 0.76 -5.93
C GLY A 80 20.50 2.12 -6.38
N ASN A 81 19.21 2.39 -6.18
CA ASN A 81 18.60 3.67 -6.50
C ASN A 81 18.71 4.64 -5.33
N LEU A 82 19.93 5.17 -5.13
CA LEU A 82 20.23 6.04 -4.00
C LEU A 82 19.42 7.34 -4.00
N GLY A 83 19.04 7.87 -5.18
CA GLY A 83 18.21 9.07 -5.28
C GLY A 83 16.83 8.85 -4.65
N LEU A 84 16.10 7.81 -5.08
CA LEU A 84 14.81 7.48 -4.48
C LEU A 84 14.92 7.06 -3.00
N ALA A 85 16.03 6.40 -2.63
CA ALA A 85 16.26 6.04 -1.23
C ALA A 85 16.35 7.27 -0.30
N ILE A 86 17.01 8.33 -0.76
CA ILE A 86 17.13 9.63 -0.07
C ILE A 86 15.74 10.29 0.01
N GLU A 87 15.04 10.41 -1.13
CA GLU A 87 13.73 11.05 -1.20
C GLU A 87 12.72 10.42 -0.22
N ARG A 88 12.67 9.09 -0.14
CA ARG A 88 11.74 8.40 0.78
C ARG A 88 12.13 8.57 2.25
N LEU A 89 13.42 8.58 2.57
CA LEU A 89 13.86 8.81 3.95
C LEU A 89 13.61 10.26 4.40
N GLU A 90 13.79 11.23 3.51
CA GLU A 90 13.41 12.63 3.77
C GLU A 90 11.91 12.76 3.99
N ALA A 91 11.10 12.11 3.16
CA ALA A 91 9.65 12.07 3.33
C ALA A 91 9.25 11.46 4.69
N TYR A 92 9.94 10.41 5.17
CA TYR A 92 9.72 9.86 6.51
C TYR A 92 9.96 10.92 7.60
N PHE A 93 11.06 11.67 7.52
CA PHE A 93 11.36 12.71 8.50
C PHE A 93 10.40 13.89 8.44
N ALA A 94 9.86 14.21 7.25
CA ALA A 94 8.84 15.23 7.07
C ALA A 94 7.46 14.80 7.61
N ALA A 95 7.13 13.51 7.50
CA ALA A 95 5.87 12.95 7.97
C ALA A 95 5.84 12.61 9.47
N THR A 96 6.98 12.74 10.18
CA THR A 96 7.12 12.37 11.60
C THR A 96 7.69 13.52 12.43
N ALA A 97 7.01 13.88 13.51
CA ALA A 97 7.57 14.78 14.51
C ALA A 97 8.76 14.10 15.20
N GLU A 98 9.78 14.86 15.62
CA GLU A 98 11.01 14.30 16.17
C GLU A 98 10.79 13.37 17.38
N GLY A 99 9.87 13.73 18.29
CA GLY A 99 9.52 12.90 19.45
C GLY A 99 8.73 11.62 19.12
N GLU A 100 8.25 11.47 17.89
CA GLU A 100 7.45 10.31 17.43
C GLU A 100 8.26 9.35 16.55
N ARG A 101 9.50 9.72 16.20
CA ARG A 101 10.36 8.90 15.35
C ARG A 101 10.73 7.61 16.08
N ILE A 102 10.42 6.48 15.45
CA ILE A 102 10.91 5.18 15.90
C ILE A 102 12.42 5.18 15.68
N GLY A 103 13.21 5.17 16.76
CA GLY A 103 14.67 5.16 16.67
C GLY A 103 15.21 3.87 16.04
N GLY A 104 16.43 3.93 15.51
CA GLY A 104 17.10 2.77 14.89
C GLY A 104 17.83 3.16 13.61
N TYR A 105 18.56 2.22 13.04
CA TYR A 105 19.38 2.48 11.85
C TYR A 105 18.54 2.95 10.64
N MET A 106 17.38 2.34 10.40
CA MET A 106 16.53 2.63 9.22
C MET A 106 16.06 4.08 9.17
N THR A 107 15.87 4.70 10.33
CA THR A 107 15.26 6.01 10.56
C THR A 107 16.24 7.00 11.17
N SER A 108 17.54 6.72 11.08
CA SER A 108 18.61 7.57 11.63
C SER A 108 18.96 8.71 10.67
N PRO A 109 19.16 9.95 11.17
CA PRO A 109 19.73 11.05 10.39
C PRO A 109 21.09 10.73 9.77
N ASP A 110 21.95 9.98 10.49
CA ASP A 110 23.27 9.59 10.01
C ASP A 110 23.19 8.70 8.76
N ARG A 111 22.16 7.84 8.68
CA ARG A 111 21.91 7.02 7.48
C ARG A 111 21.57 7.89 6.28
N LEU A 112 20.76 8.93 6.47
CA LEU A 112 20.41 9.88 5.40
C LEU A 112 21.64 10.62 4.89
N GLU A 113 22.52 11.07 5.79
CA GLU A 113 23.79 11.70 5.40
C GLU A 113 24.68 10.74 4.62
N GLY A 114 24.82 9.49 5.09
CA GLY A 114 25.58 8.46 4.40
C GLY A 114 25.05 8.14 2.99
N LEU A 115 23.72 8.11 2.81
CA LEU A 115 23.10 7.94 1.49
C LEU A 115 23.44 9.11 0.56
N ARG A 116 23.33 10.35 1.03
CA ARG A 116 23.66 11.55 0.26
C ARG A 116 25.13 11.59 -0.17
N ALA A 117 26.04 11.23 0.73
CA ALA A 117 27.47 11.15 0.41
C ALA A 117 27.75 10.10 -0.68
N ARG A 118 27.15 8.91 -0.57
CA ARG A 118 27.28 7.85 -1.59
C ARG A 118 26.70 8.27 -2.94
N TYR A 119 25.54 8.93 -2.94
CA TYR A 119 24.92 9.44 -4.17
C TYR A 119 25.78 10.51 -4.85
N ALA A 120 26.34 11.45 -4.08
CA ALA A 120 27.24 12.48 -4.61
C ALA A 120 28.51 11.86 -5.23
N ALA A 121 29.11 10.87 -4.57
CA ALA A 121 30.27 10.15 -5.10
C ALA A 121 29.95 9.38 -6.40
N GLN A 122 28.77 8.76 -6.48
CA GLN A 122 28.30 8.09 -7.69
C GLN A 122 28.14 9.07 -8.86
N GLN A 123 27.58 10.26 -8.61
CA GLN A 123 27.41 11.30 -9.62
C GLN A 123 28.76 11.85 -10.11
N ALA A 124 29.70 12.10 -9.20
CA ALA A 124 31.04 12.56 -9.54
C ALA A 124 31.87 11.53 -10.33
N SER A 125 31.56 10.25 -10.19
CA SER A 125 32.23 9.18 -10.95
C SER A 125 31.65 9.00 -12.36
N ALA A 126 30.49 9.59 -12.65
CA ALA A 126 29.81 9.50 -13.94
C ALA A 126 30.17 10.65 -14.90
N THR A 127 30.95 11.62 -14.44
CA THR A 127 31.45 12.79 -15.19
C THR A 127 32.90 12.60 -15.58
#